data_AF-A0A1F8AUP5-F1
#
_entry.id   AF-A0A1F8AUP5-F1
#
_cell.length_a   1.000
_cell.length_b   1.000
_cell.length_c   1.000
_cell.angle_alpha   90.00
_cell.angle_beta   90.00
_cell.angle_gamma   90.00
#
_symmetry.space_group_name_H-M   'P 1'
#
loop_
_entity.id
_entity.type
_entity.pdbx_description
1 polymer ?
#
loop_
_entity_poly.entity_id
_entity_poly.type
_entity_poly.pdbx_seq_one_letter_code
_entity_poly.pdbx_strand_id
1 'polypeptide(L)'
;MNKKQKKDYFDEFPLDDYEMELEEFLEKGEFVSIKNFEKRKKELEESAKNFLELQKTKRITLRVKNEDIIKVKAKAKRVNIPYQRLLNVLIHKYAEGKTSITI
;
A
#
# COMPACT_ATOMS: atom_id res chain seq x y z
N MET A 1 47.14 -33.65 12.88
CA MET A 1 45.74 -33.19 13.07
C MET A 1 45.39 -32.27 11.90
N ASN A 2 44.64 -32.78 10.92
CA ASN A 2 44.28 -32.03 9.72
C ASN A 2 43.27 -30.94 10.07
N LYS A 3 43.68 -29.68 9.92
CA LYS A 3 42.75 -28.55 9.89
C LYS A 3 41.93 -28.66 8.61
N LYS A 4 40.68 -29.12 8.71
CA LYS A 4 39.72 -28.99 7.62
C LYS A 4 39.64 -27.51 7.28
N GLN A 5 40.09 -27.15 6.08
CA GLN A 5 39.87 -25.82 5.51
C GLN A 5 38.35 -25.59 5.53
N LYS A 6 37.91 -24.50 6.16
CA LYS A 6 36.52 -24.07 6.06
C LYS A 6 36.31 -23.69 4.60
N LYS A 7 35.44 -24.41 3.91
CA LYS A 7 34.96 -24.03 2.59
C LYS A 7 34.08 -22.80 2.80
N ASP A 8 34.41 -21.67 2.18
CA ASP A 8 33.59 -20.47 2.32
C ASP A 8 32.31 -20.68 1.51
N TYR A 9 31.18 -20.22 2.05
CA TYR A 9 29.84 -20.48 1.48
C TYR A 9 29.73 -19.99 0.03
N PHE A 10 30.47 -18.93 -0.31
CA PHE A 10 30.52 -18.31 -1.63
C PHE A 10 31.39 -19.06 -2.66
N ASP A 11 32.17 -20.08 -2.23
CA ASP A 11 32.90 -20.97 -3.16
C ASP A 11 31.96 -21.96 -3.87
N GLU A 12 30.85 -22.34 -3.23
CA GLU A 12 29.81 -23.22 -3.80
C GLU A 12 28.69 -22.44 -4.51
N PHE A 13 28.48 -21.19 -4.11
CA PHE A 13 27.48 -20.28 -4.68
C PHE A 13 28.11 -18.91 -4.93
N PRO A 14 28.68 -18.68 -6.14
CA PRO A 14 29.26 -17.38 -6.45
C PRO A 14 28.15 -16.32 -6.41
N LEU A 15 28.46 -15.20 -5.76
CA LEU A 15 27.59 -14.02 -5.74
C LEU A 15 27.33 -13.57 -7.18
N ASP A 16 26.09 -13.21 -7.47
CA ASP A 16 25.79 -12.57 -8.74
C ASP A 16 26.32 -11.13 -8.78
N ASP A 17 26.32 -10.53 -9.97
CA ASP A 17 26.88 -9.18 -10.16
C ASP A 17 26.22 -8.13 -9.24
N TYR A 18 24.93 -8.30 -8.93
CA TYR A 18 24.19 -7.39 -8.05
C TYR A 18 24.57 -7.57 -6.58
N GLU A 19 24.69 -8.82 -6.12
CA GLU A 19 25.10 -9.12 -4.75
C GLU A 19 26.55 -8.70 -4.48
N MET A 20 27.44 -8.85 -5.47
CA MET A 20 28.82 -8.37 -5.38
C MET A 20 28.90 -6.84 -5.30
N GLU A 21 28.09 -6.14 -6.09
CA GLU A 21 27.95 -4.69 -6.02
C GLU A 21 27.48 -4.24 -4.61
N LEU A 22 26.53 -4.98 -4.04
CA LEU A 22 25.99 -4.71 -2.70
C LEU A 22 27.03 -4.91 -1.59
N GLU A 23 27.81 -5.98 -1.64
CA GLU A 23 28.93 -6.23 -0.73
C GLU A 23 29.98 -5.11 -0.83
N GLU A 24 30.35 -4.71 -2.04
CA GLU A 24 31.28 -3.59 -2.23
C GLU A 24 30.74 -2.28 -1.64
N PHE A 25 29.46 -1.97 -1.82
CA PHE A 25 28.84 -0.77 -1.24
C PHE A 25 28.76 -0.82 0.29
N LEU A 26 28.54 -2.01 0.86
CA LEU A 26 28.55 -2.22 2.31
C LEU A 26 29.97 -2.05 2.88
N GLU A 27 30.98 -2.61 2.22
CA GLU A 27 32.40 -2.48 2.62
C GLU A 27 32.91 -1.04 2.50
N LYS A 28 32.49 -0.31 1.46
CA LYS A 28 32.85 1.12 1.28
C LYS A 28 32.21 2.03 2.34
N GLY A 29 31.22 1.55 3.10
CA GLY A 29 30.64 2.28 4.23
C GLY A 29 29.91 3.57 3.83
N GLU A 30 29.47 3.70 2.57
CA GLU A 30 28.87 4.92 2.02
C GLU A 30 27.47 5.22 2.58
N PHE A 31 26.84 4.23 3.22
CA PHE A 31 25.54 4.40 3.87
C PHE A 31 25.66 5.12 5.21
N VAL A 32 25.67 6.44 5.16
CA VAL A 32 25.62 7.27 6.38
C VAL A 32 24.17 7.41 6.83
N SER A 33 23.89 7.00 8.08
CA SER A 33 22.58 7.21 8.69
C SER A 33 22.24 8.70 8.72
N ILE A 34 21.01 9.02 8.32
CA ILE A 34 20.51 10.39 8.30
C ILE A 34 20.59 10.96 9.73
N LYS A 35 21.08 12.19 9.91
CA LYS A 35 21.27 12.82 11.25
C LYS A 35 20.04 12.75 12.18
N ASN A 36 18.84 12.65 11.62
CA ASN A 36 17.56 12.54 12.34
C ASN A 36 16.85 11.20 12.10
N PHE A 37 17.59 10.10 11.99
CA PHE A 37 17.06 8.77 11.66
C PHE A 37 15.85 8.36 12.52
N GLU A 38 15.94 8.48 13.83
CA GLU A 38 14.83 8.14 14.76
C GLU A 38 13.56 8.94 14.49
N LYS A 39 13.70 10.27 14.30
CA LYS A 39 12.56 11.13 13.98
C LYS A 39 11.96 10.77 12.62
N ARG A 40 12.81 10.57 11.61
CA ARG A 40 12.37 10.24 10.25
C ARG A 40 11.70 8.87 10.18
N LYS A 41 12.24 7.89 10.90
CA LYS A 41 11.65 6.56 11.05
C LYS A 41 10.26 6.66 11.66
N LYS A 42 10.11 7.41 12.76
CA LYS A 42 8.81 7.61 13.41
C LYS A 42 7.79 8.29 12.49
N GLU A 43 8.18 9.35 11.77
CA GLU A 43 7.32 10.02 10.79
C GLU A 43 6.85 9.07 9.68
N LEU A 44 7.74 8.23 9.17
CA LEU A 44 7.41 7.24 8.14
C LEU A 44 6.50 6.14 8.66
N GLU A 45 6.75 5.64 9.88
CA GLU A 45 5.88 4.66 10.55
C GLU A 45 4.47 5.21 10.78
N GLU A 46 4.35 6.45 11.27
CA GLU A 46 3.05 7.11 11.47
C GLU A 46 2.32 7.31 10.13
N SER A 47 3.04 7.74 9.09
CA SER A 47 2.47 7.91 7.74
C SER A 47 1.96 6.58 7.18
N ALA A 48 2.73 5.50 7.34
CA ALA A 48 2.33 4.16 6.93
C ALA A 48 1.10 3.66 7.70
N LYS A 49 1.05 3.86 9.03
CA LYS A 49 -0.11 3.53 9.85
C LYS A 49 -1.36 4.28 9.40
N ASN A 50 -1.25 5.59 9.19
CA ASN A 50 -2.36 6.43 8.74
C ASN A 50 -2.88 5.98 7.37
N PHE A 51 -1.98 5.67 6.43
CA PHE A 51 -2.37 5.14 5.13
C PHE A 51 -3.13 3.81 5.25
N LEU A 52 -2.62 2.88 6.05
CA LEU A 52 -3.28 1.60 6.29
C LEU A 52 -4.66 1.78 6.96
N GLU A 53 -4.80 2.74 7.87
CA GLU A 53 -6.08 3.06 8.49
C GLU A 53 -7.11 3.62 7.50
N LEU A 54 -6.68 4.49 6.58
CA LEU A 54 -7.53 5.04 5.53
C LEU A 54 -7.99 3.99 4.51
N GLN A 55 -7.18 2.94 4.28
CA GLN A 55 -7.52 1.82 3.40
C GLN A 55 -8.51 0.82 4.03
N LYS A 56 -8.70 0.86 5.36
CA LYS A 56 -9.62 -0.07 6.03
C LYS A 56 -11.06 0.23 5.66
N THR A 57 -11.76 -0.80 5.17
CA THR A 57 -13.21 -0.72 4.91
C THR A 57 -13.99 -0.65 6.22
N LYS A 58 -14.84 0.37 6.39
CA LYS A 58 -15.77 0.50 7.52
C LYS A 58 -17.22 0.27 7.06
N ARG A 59 -18.01 -0.46 7.86
CA ARG A 59 -19.44 -0.66 7.60
C ARG A 59 -20.22 0.59 7.98
N ILE A 60 -21.11 1.03 7.11
CA ILE A 60 -22.06 2.13 7.37
C ILE A 60 -23.50 1.61 7.28
N THR A 61 -24.39 2.15 8.12
CA THR A 61 -25.83 1.87 8.07
C THR A 61 -26.54 3.11 7.54
N LEU A 62 -27.35 2.95 6.48
CA LEU A 62 -28.08 4.05 5.85
C LEU A 62 -29.56 3.67 5.68
N ARG A 63 -30.47 4.61 5.94
CA ARG A 63 -31.88 4.49 5.55
C ARG A 63 -32.07 5.11 4.17
N VAL A 64 -32.67 4.35 3.25
CA VAL A 64 -32.90 4.77 1.87
C VAL A 64 -34.33 4.40 1.50
N LYS A 65 -35.02 5.23 0.70
CA LYS A 65 -36.34 4.89 0.18
C LYS A 65 -36.22 3.71 -0.80
N ASN A 66 -37.22 2.82 -0.80
CA ASN A 66 -37.24 1.67 -1.71
C ASN A 66 -37.19 2.09 -3.19
N GLU A 67 -37.87 3.17 -3.54
CA GLU A 67 -37.86 3.72 -4.90
C GLU A 67 -36.45 4.06 -5.38
N ASP A 68 -35.64 4.67 -4.51
CA ASP A 68 -34.27 5.08 -4.85
C ASP A 68 -33.36 3.85 -5.01
N ILE A 69 -33.52 2.83 -4.15
CA ILE A 69 -32.79 1.56 -4.30
C ILE A 69 -33.10 0.89 -5.63
N ILE A 70 -34.37 0.88 -6.06
CA ILE A 70 -34.77 0.32 -7.35
C ILE A 70 -34.12 1.09 -8.51
N LYS A 71 -34.15 2.43 -8.47
CA LYS A 71 -33.52 3.28 -9.49
C LYS A 71 -32.00 3.06 -9.56
N VAL A 72 -31.34 2.94 -8.41
CA VAL A 72 -29.89 2.67 -8.34
C VAL A 72 -29.56 1.29 -8.90
N LYS A 73 -30.31 0.25 -8.55
CA LYS A 73 -30.14 -1.11 -9.11
C LYS A 73 -30.33 -1.12 -10.63
N ALA A 74 -31.32 -0.40 -11.14
CA ALA A 74 -31.54 -0.29 -12.58
C ALA A 74 -30.36 0.40 -13.30
N LYS A 75 -29.83 1.50 -12.73
CA LYS A 75 -28.63 2.17 -13.26
C LYS A 75 -27.39 1.26 -13.22
N ALA A 76 -27.19 0.54 -12.12
CA ALA A 76 -26.07 -0.38 -11.96
C ALA A 76 -26.10 -1.51 -13.00
N LYS A 77 -27.29 -2.07 -13.27
CA LYS A 77 -27.49 -3.09 -14.32
C LYS A 77 -27.15 -2.56 -15.72
N ARG A 78 -27.52 -1.31 -16.04
CA ARG A 78 -27.18 -0.69 -17.34
C ARG A 78 -25.67 -0.54 -17.54
N VAL A 79 -24.92 -0.25 -16.49
CA VAL A 79 -23.46 -0.08 -16.51
C VAL A 79 -22.74 -1.43 -16.27
N ASN A 80 -23.48 -2.53 -16.13
CA ASN A 80 -22.96 -3.88 -15.87
C ASN A 80 -22.04 -3.95 -14.63
N ILE A 81 -22.45 -3.29 -13.54
CA ILE A 81 -21.74 -3.31 -12.25
C ILE A 81 -22.71 -3.64 -11.11
N PRO A 82 -22.23 -4.24 -10.01
CA PRO A 82 -23.04 -4.40 -8.80
C PRO A 82 -23.50 -3.06 -8.23
N TYR A 83 -24.73 -2.97 -7.72
CA TYR A 83 -25.27 -1.72 -7.17
C TYR A 83 -24.46 -1.18 -5.98
N GLN A 84 -23.88 -2.08 -5.17
CA GLN A 84 -22.98 -1.71 -4.07
C GLN A 84 -21.71 -1.03 -4.59
N ARG A 85 -21.15 -1.51 -5.71
CA ARG A 85 -19.97 -0.92 -6.35
C ARG A 85 -20.30 0.47 -6.91
N LEU A 86 -21.47 0.63 -7.51
CA LEU A 86 -21.94 1.95 -7.96
C LEU A 86 -22.07 2.94 -6.79
N LEU A 87 -22.59 2.48 -5.64
CA LEU A 87 -22.68 3.32 -4.44
C LEU A 87 -21.30 3.74 -3.94
N ASN A 88 -20.32 2.83 -3.90
CA ASN A 88 -18.94 3.16 -3.54
C ASN A 88 -18.33 4.21 -4.48
N VAL A 89 -18.54 4.07 -5.80
CA VAL A 89 -18.05 5.04 -6.80
C VAL A 89 -18.70 6.42 -6.59
N LEU A 90 -19.99 6.46 -6.26
CA LEU A 90 -20.68 7.71 -5.97
C LEU A 90 -20.12 8.39 -4.71
N ILE A 91 -19.92 7.64 -3.63
CA ILE A 91 -19.31 8.16 -2.40
C ILE A 91 -17.91 8.72 -2.68
N HIS A 92 -17.09 7.98 -3.43
CA HIS A 92 -15.75 8.40 -3.78
C HIS A 92 -15.73 9.66 -4.65
N LYS A 93 -16.56 9.70 -5.72
CA LYS A 93 -16.68 10.90 -6.57
C LYS A 93 -17.18 12.13 -5.81
N TYR A 94 -18.07 11.93 -4.85
CA TYR A 94 -18.55 13.00 -3.99
C TYR A 94 -17.47 13.51 -3.05
N ALA A 95 -16.73 12.62 -2.39
CA ALA A 95 -15.61 12.98 -1.52
C ALA A 95 -14.49 13.73 -2.27
N GLU A 96 -14.25 13.39 -3.54
CA GLU A 96 -13.29 14.08 -4.41
C GLU A 96 -13.79 15.42 -4.98
N GLY A 97 -15.01 15.85 -4.64
CA GLY A 97 -15.57 17.13 -5.12
C GLY A 97 -16.02 17.11 -6.59
N LYS A 98 -16.11 15.94 -7.24
CA LYS A 98 -16.49 15.80 -8.66
C LYS A 98 -18.00 15.86 -8.89
N THR A 99 -18.79 16.06 -7.84
CA THR A 99 -20.25 16.22 -7.92
C THR A 99 -20.68 17.36 -7.01
N SER A 100 -21.21 18.43 -7.59
CA SER A 100 -21.86 19.51 -6.85
C SER A 100 -23.19 19.02 -6.30
N ILE A 101 -23.36 19.04 -4.98
CA ILE A 101 -24.69 18.94 -4.35
C ILE A 101 -25.06 20.35 -3.92
N THR A 102 -26.13 20.89 -4.51
CA THR A 102 -26.84 22.04 -3.94
C THR A 102 -27.77 21.47 -2.88
N ILE A 103 -27.54 21.86 -1.62
CA ILE A 103 -28.38 21.50 -0.48
C ILE A 103 -29.52 22.51 -0.38
#